data_AF-A7Z1P4-F1
#
_entry.id   AF-A7Z1P4-F1
#
_cell.length_a   1.000
_cell.length_b   1.000
_cell.length_c   1.000
_cell.angle_alpha   90.00
_cell.angle_beta   90.00
_cell.angle_gamma   90.00
#
_symmetry.space_group_name_H-M   'P 1'
#
loop_
_entity.id
_entity.type
_entity.pdbx_description
1 polymer ?
#
loop_
_entity_poly.entity_id
_entity_poly.type
_entity_poly.pdbx_seq_one_letter_code
_entity_poly.pdbx_strand_id
1 'polypeptide(L)'
;MSVTFILLLTACGGSKYDNAINEVMKQEKKVRKEMRADSDEHKRDNAIIRVYDDGKYIQLAFYQPEESSRRLTAYSYYEKLGDSYEEMAHMPGDGDGDRLGLYKKTPDYKEVKGKETKTMCLFIPDRGTIVLPLSCCVRASMLKCYVDLIIKFRFKEIYL
;
A
#
# COMPACT_ATOMS: atom_id res chain seq x y z
N MET A 1 37.24 23.88 6.25
CA MET A 1 35.77 23.97 6.15
C MET A 1 35.22 22.62 6.56
N SER A 2 34.52 22.56 7.69
CA SER A 2 33.99 21.31 8.26
C SER A 2 32.73 20.91 7.50
N VAL A 3 32.73 19.72 6.90
CA VAL A 3 31.54 19.14 6.24
C VAL A 3 30.75 18.42 7.31
N THR A 4 29.74 19.08 7.86
CA THR A 4 28.77 18.45 8.75
C THR A 4 27.88 17.51 7.94
N PHE A 5 28.18 16.21 7.99
CA PHE A 5 27.29 15.15 7.54
C PHE A 5 26.06 15.12 8.48
N ILE A 6 24.93 15.66 8.03
CA ILE A 6 23.67 15.53 8.75
C ILE A 6 23.10 14.15 8.45
N LEU A 7 23.33 13.21 9.36
CA LEU A 7 22.65 11.91 9.38
C LEU A 7 21.19 12.12 9.82
N LEU A 8 20.28 12.26 8.85
CA LEU A 8 18.85 12.23 9.09
C LEU A 8 18.44 10.81 9.52
N LEU A 9 18.18 10.65 10.81
CA LEU A 9 17.59 9.44 11.41
C LEU A 9 16.16 9.28 10.88
N THR A 10 15.99 8.67 9.70
CA THR A 10 14.68 8.20 9.27
C THR A 10 14.31 7.01 10.14
N ALA A 11 13.27 7.17 10.96
CA ALA A 11 12.70 6.09 11.75
C ALA A 11 12.42 4.89 10.84
N CYS A 12 12.87 3.72 11.27
CA CYS A 12 12.88 2.46 10.52
C CYS A 12 11.46 2.11 10.02
N GLY A 13 11.17 2.38 8.74
CA GLY A 13 9.97 1.89 8.06
C GLY A 13 9.33 2.81 7.01
N GLY A 14 9.69 4.10 6.96
CA GLY A 14 9.13 5.05 5.99
C GLY A 14 9.88 5.09 4.66
N SER A 15 9.18 5.41 3.57
CA SER A 15 9.80 5.68 2.27
C SER A 15 10.12 7.18 2.13
N LYS A 16 11.15 7.54 1.34
CA LYS A 16 11.43 8.95 1.02
C LYS A 16 10.28 9.65 0.27
N TYR A 17 9.32 8.88 -0.24
CA TYR A 17 8.17 9.35 -1.00
C TYR A 17 6.90 9.49 -0.14
N ASP A 18 6.94 9.17 1.16
CA ASP A 18 5.74 9.11 1.99
C ASP A 18 4.98 10.43 2.06
N ASN A 19 5.70 11.56 2.11
CA ASN A 19 5.08 12.88 2.15
C ASN A 19 4.29 13.17 0.86
N ALA A 20 4.91 12.91 -0.29
CA ALA A 20 4.30 13.09 -1.60
C ALA A 20 3.08 12.18 -1.80
N ILE A 21 3.20 10.92 -1.40
CA ILE A 21 2.10 9.95 -1.46
C ILE A 21 0.94 10.41 -0.56
N ASN A 22 1.21 10.88 0.67
CA ASN A 22 0.18 11.34 1.59
C ASN A 22 -0.55 12.60 1.06
N GLU A 23 0.17 13.49 0.38
CA GLU A 23 -0.42 14.66 -0.28
C GLU A 23 -1.41 14.22 -1.36
N VAL A 24 -0.97 13.36 -2.29
CA VAL A 24 -1.82 12.86 -3.37
C VAL A 24 -3.03 12.08 -2.83
N MET A 25 -2.83 11.24 -1.82
CA MET A 25 -3.92 10.51 -1.14
C MET A 25 -4.96 11.45 -0.53
N LYS A 26 -4.54 12.61 0.00
CA LYS A 26 -5.45 13.62 0.54
C LYS A 26 -6.25 14.30 -0.57
N GLN A 27 -5.64 14.55 -1.74
CA GLN A 27 -6.33 15.10 -2.90
C GLN A 27 -7.39 14.12 -3.43
N GLU A 28 -7.04 12.85 -3.64
CA GLU A 28 -7.98 11.79 -4.04
C GLU A 28 -9.20 11.71 -3.11
N LYS A 29 -8.96 11.68 -1.80
CA LYS A 29 -10.04 11.66 -0.81
C LYS A 29 -10.97 12.86 -0.93
N LYS A 30 -10.41 14.06 -1.19
CA LYS A 30 -11.20 15.27 -1.37
C LYS A 30 -12.09 15.17 -2.61
N VAL A 31 -11.51 14.80 -3.76
CA VAL A 31 -12.24 14.65 -5.04
C VAL A 31 -13.37 13.62 -4.91
N ARG A 32 -13.11 12.46 -4.32
CA ARG A 32 -14.15 11.41 -4.13
C ARG A 32 -15.25 11.85 -3.18
N LYS A 33 -14.92 12.59 -2.13
CA LYS A 33 -15.92 13.16 -1.22
C LYS A 33 -16.82 14.15 -1.93
N GLU A 34 -16.28 15.02 -2.79
CA GLU A 34 -17.05 15.96 -3.60
C GLU A 34 -17.98 15.23 -4.58
N MET A 35 -17.53 14.10 -5.14
CA MET A 35 -18.32 13.23 -6.02
C MET A 35 -19.30 12.29 -5.30
N ARG A 36 -19.37 12.32 -3.96
CA ARG A 36 -20.14 11.37 -3.11
C ARG A 36 -19.78 9.90 -3.36
N ALA A 37 -18.53 9.65 -3.75
CA ALA A 37 -17.96 8.33 -4.02
C ALA A 37 -16.88 7.94 -2.98
N ASP A 38 -16.77 8.67 -1.88
CA ASP A 38 -15.86 8.35 -0.77
C ASP A 38 -16.28 7.03 -0.13
N SER A 39 -15.32 6.13 0.09
CA SER A 39 -15.54 4.87 0.78
C SER A 39 -14.32 4.49 1.59
N ASP A 40 -14.51 3.63 2.60
CA ASP A 40 -13.43 3.12 3.43
C ASP A 40 -12.38 2.31 2.65
N GLU A 41 -12.66 1.95 1.40
CA GLU A 41 -11.78 1.21 0.50
C GLU A 41 -10.76 2.11 -0.20
N HIS A 42 -11.00 3.43 -0.24
CA HIS A 42 -10.10 4.42 -0.85
C HIS A 42 -8.99 4.88 0.10
N LYS A 43 -8.31 3.91 0.71
CA LYS A 43 -7.21 4.13 1.66
C LYS A 43 -5.90 3.64 1.07
N ARG A 44 -4.79 4.25 1.52
CA ARG A 44 -3.42 3.86 1.12
C ARG A 44 -3.15 2.37 1.36
N ASP A 45 -3.73 1.80 2.42
CA ASP A 45 -3.60 0.38 2.76
C ASP A 45 -4.40 -0.58 1.87
N ASN A 46 -5.19 -0.04 0.93
CA ASN A 46 -5.93 -0.78 -0.08
C ASN A 46 -5.57 -0.30 -1.50
N ALA A 47 -4.35 0.19 -1.69
CA ALA A 47 -3.91 0.80 -2.93
C ALA A 47 -2.67 0.15 -3.54
N ILE A 48 -2.56 0.27 -4.86
CA ILE A 48 -1.32 0.13 -5.61
C ILE A 48 -0.82 1.54 -5.90
N ILE A 49 0.38 1.85 -5.46
CA ILE A 49 1.02 3.16 -5.67
C ILE A 49 2.38 2.93 -6.32
N ARG A 50 2.67 3.69 -7.36
CA ARG A 50 3.94 3.67 -8.09
C ARG A 50 4.45 5.09 -8.24
N VAL A 51 5.74 5.26 -8.02
CA VAL A 51 6.42 6.56 -8.13
C VAL A 51 7.48 6.46 -9.20
N TYR A 52 7.56 7.46 -10.06
CA TYR A 52 8.51 7.52 -11.18
C TYR A 52 9.23 8.86 -11.23
N ASP A 53 10.37 8.85 -11.93
CA ASP A 53 11.21 10.01 -12.20
C ASP A 53 11.50 10.81 -10.93
N ASP A 54 11.97 10.12 -9.89
CA ASP A 54 12.31 10.62 -8.55
C ASP A 54 11.18 11.40 -7.85
N GLY A 55 9.94 10.92 -8.00
CA GLY A 55 8.77 11.57 -7.40
C GLY A 55 8.15 12.64 -8.29
N LYS A 56 8.63 12.84 -9.51
CA LYS A 56 7.95 13.72 -10.46
C LYS A 56 6.55 13.21 -10.81
N TYR A 57 6.37 11.88 -10.90
CA TYR A 57 5.09 11.27 -11.23
C TYR A 57 4.65 10.25 -10.18
N ILE A 58 3.37 10.28 -9.82
CA ILE A 58 2.73 9.31 -8.94
C ILE A 58 1.54 8.71 -9.65
N GLN A 59 1.51 7.39 -9.77
CA GLN A 59 0.40 6.61 -10.31
C GLN A 59 -0.22 5.81 -9.17
N LEU A 60 -1.54 5.84 -9.03
CA LEU A 60 -2.24 5.06 -8.02
C LEU A 60 -3.56 4.47 -8.50
N ALA A 61 -3.96 3.34 -7.90
CA ALA A 61 -5.29 2.77 -8.04
C ALA A 61 -5.67 2.05 -6.75
N PHE A 62 -6.97 1.95 -6.47
CA PHE A 62 -7.51 1.26 -5.30
C PHE A 62 -8.08 -0.09 -5.69
N TYR A 63 -7.98 -1.08 -4.78
CA TYR A 63 -8.71 -2.33 -4.95
C TYR A 63 -10.20 -2.11 -4.70
N GLN A 64 -11.01 -2.68 -5.59
CA GLN A 64 -12.46 -2.69 -5.47
C GLN A 64 -12.95 -4.01 -4.84
N PRO A 65 -14.21 -4.07 -4.36
CA PRO A 65 -14.80 -5.29 -3.84
C PRO A 65 -14.81 -6.41 -4.88
N GLU A 66 -14.88 -7.66 -4.43
CA GLU A 66 -14.96 -8.83 -5.32
C GLU A 66 -16.18 -8.80 -6.26
N GLU A 67 -17.26 -8.15 -5.84
CA GLU A 67 -18.49 -7.98 -6.63
C GLU A 67 -18.36 -6.95 -7.76
N SER A 68 -17.26 -6.19 -7.78
CA SER A 68 -17.02 -5.21 -8.83
C SER A 68 -16.61 -5.88 -10.14
N SER A 69 -16.95 -5.26 -11.27
CA SER A 69 -16.55 -5.73 -12.59
C SER A 69 -15.04 -5.65 -12.85
N ARG A 70 -14.30 -4.90 -12.03
CA ARG A 70 -12.85 -4.67 -12.16
C ARG A 70 -12.19 -4.70 -10.80
N ARG A 71 -11.14 -5.50 -10.67
CA ARG A 71 -10.37 -5.62 -9.42
C ARG A 71 -9.77 -4.30 -8.89
N LEU A 72 -9.46 -3.37 -9.79
CA LEU A 72 -8.90 -2.06 -9.44
C LEU A 72 -9.80 -0.95 -9.99
N THR A 73 -9.80 0.20 -9.34
CA THR A 73 -10.30 1.44 -9.93
C THR A 73 -9.46 1.81 -11.16
N ALA A 74 -9.94 2.77 -11.95
CA ALA A 74 -9.07 3.42 -12.94
C ALA A 74 -7.82 3.98 -12.23
N TYR A 75 -6.68 3.91 -12.92
CA TYR A 75 -5.44 4.54 -12.47
C TYR A 75 -5.57 6.06 -12.56
N SER A 76 -5.27 6.73 -11.45
CA SER A 76 -5.08 8.17 -11.38
C SER A 76 -3.59 8.49 -11.47
N TYR A 77 -3.27 9.63 -12.07
CA TYR A 77 -1.89 10.05 -12.33
C TYR A 77 -1.71 11.48 -11.85
N TYR A 78 -0.61 11.72 -11.16
CA TYR A 78 -0.29 13.02 -10.59
C TYR A 78 1.11 13.43 -11.03
N GLU A 79 1.25 14.69 -11.46
CA GLU A 79 2.54 15.32 -11.78
C GLU A 79 2.88 16.35 -10.72
N LYS A 80 4.15 16.35 -10.30
CA LYS A 80 4.69 17.37 -9.41
C LYS A 80 4.92 18.67 -10.19
N LEU A 81 4.21 19.72 -9.81
CA LEU A 81 4.34 21.08 -10.35
C LEU A 81 4.76 22.02 -9.20
N GLY A 82 6.04 22.39 -9.20
CA GLY A 82 6.63 23.15 -8.10
C GLY A 82 6.61 22.36 -6.79
N ASP A 83 5.88 22.89 -5.80
CA ASP A 83 5.77 22.32 -4.46
C ASP A 83 4.53 21.44 -4.24
N SER A 84 3.66 21.29 -5.26
CA SER A 84 2.40 20.54 -5.17
C SER A 84 2.26 19.51 -6.28
N TYR A 85 1.31 18.59 -6.10
CA TYR A 85 0.88 17.67 -7.15
C TYR A 85 -0.43 18.12 -7.80
N GLU A 86 -0.52 17.92 -9.11
CA GLU A 86 -1.77 18.11 -9.87
C GLU A 86 -2.15 16.81 -10.59
N GLU A 87 -3.45 16.51 -10.61
CA GLU A 87 -3.98 15.36 -11.33
C GLU A 87 -3.89 15.58 -12.84
N MET A 88 -3.38 14.58 -13.55
CA MET A 88 -3.21 14.64 -14.99
C MET A 88 -4.49 14.22 -15.71
N ALA A 89 -5.11 15.15 -16.42
CA ALA A 89 -6.26 14.85 -17.28
C ALA A 89 -5.88 13.97 -18.49
N HIS A 90 -6.88 13.25 -19.01
CA HIS A 90 -6.78 12.43 -20.24
C HIS A 90 -5.73 11.31 -20.19
N MET A 91 -5.43 10.79 -19.00
CA MET A 91 -4.57 9.61 -18.84
C MET A 91 -5.38 8.32 -18.92
N PRO A 92 -4.78 7.22 -19.44
CA PRO A 92 -5.50 5.96 -19.59
C PRO A 92 -5.68 5.27 -18.23
N GLY A 93 -6.92 4.87 -17.94
CA GLY A 93 -7.29 4.29 -16.65
C GLY A 93 -6.86 2.83 -16.44
N ASP A 94 -6.42 2.13 -17.48
CA ASP A 94 -5.94 0.74 -17.40
C ASP A 94 -4.48 0.61 -16.94
N GLY A 95 -3.73 1.72 -16.92
CA GLY A 95 -2.34 1.72 -16.50
C GLY A 95 -1.34 1.43 -17.62
N ASP A 96 -1.81 1.37 -18.87
CA ASP A 96 -1.01 0.99 -20.03
C ASP A 96 -1.15 2.05 -21.14
N GLY A 97 -0.16 2.12 -22.04
CA GLY A 97 -0.21 3.06 -23.17
C GLY A 97 -0.24 4.55 -22.76
N ASP A 98 0.20 4.89 -21.55
CA ASP A 98 0.19 6.28 -21.10
C ASP A 98 1.14 7.18 -21.91
N ARG A 99 0.76 8.45 -22.08
CA ARG A 99 1.50 9.42 -22.92
C ARG A 99 2.92 9.74 -22.41
N LEU A 100 3.22 9.38 -21.16
CA LEU A 100 4.54 9.56 -20.54
C LEU A 100 5.42 8.30 -20.69
N GLY A 101 4.86 7.19 -21.15
CA GLY A 101 5.54 5.90 -21.24
C GLY A 101 5.86 5.26 -19.89
N LEU A 102 5.17 5.63 -18.80
CA LEU A 102 5.44 5.10 -17.46
C LEU A 102 5.23 3.58 -17.39
N TYR A 103 4.26 3.05 -18.12
CA TYR A 103 3.99 1.61 -18.23
C TYR A 103 5.20 0.78 -18.69
N LYS A 104 6.15 1.38 -19.41
CA LYS A 104 7.42 0.74 -19.83
C LYS A 104 8.57 0.96 -18.86
N LYS A 105 8.42 1.88 -17.91
CA LYS A 105 9.47 2.24 -16.94
C LYS A 105 9.40 1.34 -15.70
N THR A 106 10.57 1.15 -15.10
CA THR A 106 10.64 0.59 -13.74
C THR A 106 10.36 1.73 -12.75
N PRO A 107 9.40 1.61 -11.82
CA PRO A 107 9.15 2.65 -10.83
C PRO A 107 10.29 2.74 -9.81
N ASP A 108 10.61 3.95 -9.37
CA ASP A 108 11.60 4.21 -8.32
C ASP A 108 11.10 3.70 -6.96
N TYR A 109 9.77 3.68 -6.78
CA TYR A 109 9.12 3.10 -5.63
C TYR A 109 7.78 2.48 -5.99
N LYS A 110 7.50 1.33 -5.36
CA LYS A 110 6.25 0.59 -5.54
C LYS A 110 5.73 0.11 -4.21
N GLU A 111 4.50 0.50 -3.90
CA GLU A 111 3.73 0.03 -2.76
C GLU A 111 2.50 -0.72 -3.25
N VAL A 112 2.32 -1.94 -2.77
CA VAL A 112 1.14 -2.77 -3.08
C VAL A 112 0.58 -3.22 -1.74
N LYS A 113 -0.53 -2.61 -1.32
CA LYS A 113 -1.26 -2.95 -0.09
C LYS A 113 -2.71 -3.30 -0.41
N GLY A 114 -3.38 -4.06 0.45
CA GLY A 114 -4.74 -4.58 0.20
C GLY A 114 -4.76 -5.89 -0.59
N LYS A 115 -3.58 -6.40 -0.99
CA LYS A 115 -3.42 -7.75 -1.55
C LYS A 115 -3.32 -8.83 -0.46
N GLU A 116 -3.35 -8.43 0.82
CA GLU A 116 -3.44 -9.38 1.93
C GLU A 116 -4.84 -10.00 1.92
N THR A 117 -4.96 -11.06 1.12
CA THR A 117 -5.48 -12.33 1.56
C THR A 117 -6.41 -12.22 2.79
N LYS A 118 -7.72 -12.20 2.53
CA LYS A 118 -8.58 -13.23 3.14
C LYS A 118 -7.99 -14.61 2.79
N THR A 119 -6.81 -14.93 3.30
CA THR A 119 -6.54 -16.28 3.74
C THR A 119 -7.42 -16.33 4.96
N MET A 120 -8.69 -16.67 4.72
CA MET A 120 -9.53 -17.25 5.73
C MET A 120 -8.68 -18.42 6.22
N CYS A 121 -7.98 -18.23 7.34
CA CYS A 121 -7.60 -19.34 8.17
C CYS A 121 -8.93 -19.97 8.52
N LEU A 122 -9.40 -20.88 7.66
CA LEU A 122 -10.43 -21.84 7.95
C LEU A 122 -9.83 -22.65 9.10
N PHE A 123 -10.00 -22.13 10.31
CA PHE A 123 -9.98 -22.96 11.50
C PHE A 123 -11.18 -23.88 11.33
N ILE A 124 -10.95 -25.02 10.68
CA ILE A 124 -11.83 -26.16 10.79
C ILE A 124 -11.49 -26.74 12.16
N PRO A 125 -12.35 -26.62 13.18
CA PRO A 125 -12.10 -27.23 14.47
C PRO A 125 -12.45 -28.72 14.34
N ASP A 126 -11.63 -29.49 13.62
CA ASP A 126 -11.70 -30.94 13.72
C ASP A 126 -10.33 -31.50 14.06
N ARG A 127 -10.22 -31.83 15.36
CA ARG A 127 -9.28 -32.79 15.94
C ARG A 127 -7.80 -32.59 15.59
N GLY A 128 -7.16 -31.73 16.37
CA GLY A 128 -5.85 -32.02 16.95
C GLY A 128 -4.64 -32.14 16.02
N THR A 129 -4.69 -31.60 14.79
CA THR A 129 -3.52 -31.62 13.90
C THR A 129 -3.18 -30.21 13.43
N ILE A 130 -2.12 -29.63 13.99
CA ILE A 130 -1.54 -28.36 13.54
C ILE A 130 -0.81 -28.66 12.22
N VAL A 131 -1.41 -28.29 11.09
CA VAL A 131 -0.72 -28.33 9.79
C VAL A 131 0.07 -27.05 9.65
N LEU A 132 1.39 -27.14 9.84
CA LEU A 132 2.32 -26.04 9.55
C LEU A 132 2.25 -25.68 8.06
N PRO A 133 2.01 -24.41 7.67
CA PRO A 133 2.16 -24.01 6.30
C PRO A 133 3.66 -23.92 5.95
N LEU A 134 4.16 -25.02 5.38
CA LEU A 134 5.36 -25.02 4.54
C LEU A 134 5.04 -24.27 3.25
N SER A 135 5.39 -22.98 3.18
CA SER A 135 5.89 -22.31 1.96
C SER A 135 5.97 -20.80 2.16
N CYS A 136 7.18 -20.36 2.54
CA CYS A 136 7.89 -19.12 2.20
C CYS A 136 7.18 -17.75 2.10
N CYS A 137 7.88 -16.77 2.71
CA CYS A 137 7.73 -15.31 2.58
C CYS A 137 6.69 -14.62 3.46
N VAL A 138 6.55 -15.03 4.72
CA VAL A 138 6.07 -14.09 5.76
C VAL A 138 7.23 -13.13 6.06
N ARG A 139 7.05 -11.86 5.67
CA ARG A 139 7.95 -10.74 6.05
C ARG A 139 8.28 -10.83 7.54
N ALA A 140 9.56 -10.68 7.89
CA ALA A 140 10.08 -10.79 9.26
C ALA A 140 9.39 -9.85 10.29
N SER A 141 8.66 -8.83 9.84
CA SER A 141 7.83 -7.96 10.70
C SER A 141 6.59 -8.66 11.27
N MET A 142 5.99 -9.61 10.56
CA MET A 142 4.82 -10.36 11.05
C MET A 142 5.18 -11.46 12.05
N LEU A 143 6.41 -11.97 12.01
CA LEU A 143 6.87 -12.98 12.97
C LEU A 143 6.87 -12.42 14.41
N LYS A 144 7.16 -11.12 14.57
CA LYS A 144 7.19 -10.48 15.89
C LYS A 144 5.79 -10.35 16.49
N CYS A 145 4.79 -9.98 15.69
CA CYS A 145 3.38 -9.94 16.12
C CYS A 145 2.82 -11.33 16.42
N TYR A 146 3.22 -12.35 15.66
CA TYR A 146 2.74 -13.72 15.85
C TYR A 146 3.31 -14.36 17.14
N VAL A 147 4.60 -14.13 17.42
CA VAL A 147 5.25 -14.60 18.67
C VAL A 147 4.67 -13.89 19.90
N ASP A 148 4.44 -12.57 19.83
CA ASP A 148 3.83 -11.84 20.95
C ASP A 148 2.38 -12.29 21.24
N LEU A 149 1.60 -12.64 20.19
CA LEU A 149 0.23 -13.13 20.34
C LEU A 149 0.18 -14.56 20.91
N ILE A 150 1.07 -15.44 20.47
CA ILE A 150 1.18 -16.82 20.99
C ILE A 150 1.65 -16.83 22.44
N ILE A 151 2.63 -16.00 22.81
CA ILE A 151 3.10 -15.89 24.19
C ILE A 151 1.96 -15.41 25.10
N LYS A 152 1.16 -14.43 24.66
CA LYS A 152 -0.01 -13.95 25.42
C LYS A 152 -1.09 -15.01 25.61
N PHE A 153 -1.35 -15.84 24.61
CA PHE A 153 -2.33 -16.93 24.70
C PHE A 153 -1.85 -18.06 25.61
N ARG A 154 -0.58 -18.47 25.48
CA ARG A 154 0.02 -19.53 26.31
C ARG A 154 0.14 -19.14 27.78
N PHE A 155 0.32 -17.84 28.09
CA PHE A 155 0.32 -17.38 29.48
C PHE A 155 -1.08 -17.37 30.11
N LYS A 156 -2.15 -17.23 29.32
CA LYS A 156 -3.51 -17.17 29.84
C LYS A 156 -4.07 -18.56 30.23
N GLU A 157 -3.56 -19.63 29.63
CA GLU A 157 -3.92 -21.02 30.01
C GLU A 157 -3.13 -21.56 31.22
N ILE A 158 -2.03 -20.92 31.63
CA ILE A 158 -1.18 -21.42 32.73
C ILE A 158 -1.57 -20.82 34.10
N TYR A 159 -2.36 -19.74 34.13
CA TYR A 159 -2.72 -19.01 35.36
C TYR A 159 -4.23 -19.00 35.68
N LEU A 160 -5.00 -19.97 35.16
CA LEU A 160 -6.42 -20.17 35.49
C LEU A 160 -6.68 -21.59 35.99
#